data_AF-A0A2V3U9M2-F1
#
_entry.id   AF-A0A2V3U9M2-F1
#
_cell.length_a   1.000
_cell.length_b   1.000
_cell.length_c   1.000
_cell.angle_alpha   90.00
_cell.angle_beta   90.00
_cell.angle_gamma   90.00
#
_symmetry.space_group_name_H-M   'P 1'
#
loop_
_entity.id
_entity.type
_entity.pdbx_description
1 polymer ?
#
loop_
_entity_poly.entity_id
_entity_poly.type
_entity_poly.pdbx_seq_one_letter_code
_entity_poly.pdbx_strand_id
1 'polypeptide(L)'
;MTFDPYIVRRESLPLAFPPGIEPPALLCDFADWLDGRPWGSVGCYRLQGTLSDEAPIVDGSALRRDFSLFLYLPDGSLVGLWHPDGMPSAASPVVGLGSEGDAAVLAGSLDGFLVKLSRNAFTDSAWSDLAPSDEDEECEDEPDAETAIAHGDAPGDLAAWLSQRIGPERLNALADEEPDQSVFPARMEAWMHQREAYWAQHPILREIGQILAAHLPRGKDPWDRTRFRAAIVGTLYEAQVYRAGRQSFPEAPAIEPLLRALREAQRADDPDLGLWFEVEFALDREGCILPRFDYHGHPAIGGVPAPIEEARADLRRAPRPARWVPDWLGDPVQAG
;
A
#
# COMPACT_ATOMS: atom_id res chain seq x y z
N MET A 1 -21.12 -8.74 -23.83
CA MET A 1 -19.70 -8.37 -23.66
C MET A 1 -19.13 -9.18 -22.50
N THR A 2 -17.88 -9.62 -22.57
CA THR A 2 -17.19 -10.26 -21.43
C THR A 2 -16.44 -9.17 -20.69
N PHE A 3 -16.89 -8.83 -19.48
CA PHE A 3 -16.12 -7.96 -18.59
C PHE A 3 -14.82 -8.64 -18.19
N ASP A 4 -13.76 -7.86 -18.04
CA ASP A 4 -12.52 -8.36 -17.45
C ASP A 4 -12.82 -8.84 -16.02
N PRO A 5 -12.28 -10.00 -15.60
CA PRO A 5 -12.50 -10.49 -14.25
C PRO A 5 -11.70 -9.68 -13.22
N TYR A 6 -12.10 -9.78 -11.96
CA TYR A 6 -11.29 -9.24 -10.85
C TYR A 6 -9.86 -9.77 -10.87
N ILE A 7 -8.91 -8.88 -10.54
CA ILE A 7 -7.54 -9.29 -10.23
C ILE A 7 -7.50 -9.70 -8.77
N VAL A 8 -7.41 -11.02 -8.54
CA VAL A 8 -7.28 -11.64 -7.22
C VAL A 8 -5.92 -12.32 -7.09
N ARG A 9 -5.11 -11.90 -6.11
CA ARG A 9 -3.82 -12.51 -5.77
C ARG A 9 -3.86 -13.08 -4.37
N ARG A 10 -4.64 -14.13 -4.18
CA ARG A 10 -4.87 -14.76 -2.86
C ARG A 10 -3.55 -15.16 -2.19
N GLU A 11 -2.60 -15.67 -2.96
CA GLU A 11 -1.27 -16.09 -2.53
C GLU A 11 -0.43 -14.95 -1.94
N SER A 12 -0.72 -13.70 -2.29
CA SER A 12 -0.04 -12.53 -1.74
C SER A 12 -0.60 -12.08 -0.38
N LEU A 13 -1.81 -12.53 0.00
CA LEU A 13 -2.44 -12.09 1.26
C LEU A 13 -1.53 -12.28 2.47
N PRO A 14 -0.86 -13.43 2.69
CA PRO A 14 0.00 -13.61 3.85
C PRO A 14 1.08 -12.54 4.00
N LEU A 15 1.63 -12.00 2.91
CA LEU A 15 2.67 -10.95 2.93
C LEU A 15 2.21 -9.70 3.69
N ALA A 16 0.95 -9.30 3.52
CA ALA A 16 0.40 -8.09 4.11
C ALA A 16 0.18 -8.20 5.62
N PHE A 17 0.07 -9.41 6.16
CA PHE A 17 -0.24 -9.60 7.57
C PHE A 17 1.04 -9.61 8.42
N PRO A 18 1.03 -8.96 9.61
CA PRO A 18 2.18 -8.99 10.51
C PRO A 18 2.57 -10.43 10.89
N PRO A 19 3.87 -10.71 11.15
CA PRO A 19 4.32 -12.02 11.60
C PRO A 19 3.55 -12.51 12.83
N GLY A 20 2.99 -13.72 12.74
CA GLY A 20 2.16 -14.31 13.80
C GLY A 20 0.66 -14.03 13.66
N ILE A 21 0.24 -13.21 12.71
CA ILE A 21 -1.16 -13.00 12.33
C ILE A 21 -1.39 -13.65 10.97
N GLU A 22 -2.36 -14.56 10.90
CA GLU A 22 -2.76 -15.17 9.63
C GLU A 22 -3.93 -14.41 8.99
N PRO A 23 -4.02 -14.38 7.64
CA PRO A 23 -5.20 -13.87 6.97
C PRO A 23 -6.48 -14.54 7.48
N PRO A 24 -7.55 -13.79 7.83
CA PRO A 24 -8.81 -14.36 8.25
C PRO A 24 -9.35 -15.33 7.19
N ALA A 25 -9.86 -16.49 7.62
CA ALA A 25 -10.45 -17.46 6.69
C ALA A 25 -11.56 -16.84 5.81
N LEU A 26 -12.36 -15.93 6.38
CA LEU A 26 -13.38 -15.19 5.65
C LEU A 26 -12.79 -14.33 4.50
N LEU A 27 -11.60 -13.74 4.68
CA LEU A 27 -10.93 -12.96 3.63
C LEU A 27 -10.45 -13.87 2.50
N CYS A 28 -9.86 -15.03 2.84
CA CYS A 28 -9.46 -16.01 1.84
C CYS A 28 -10.65 -16.58 1.07
N ASP A 29 -11.74 -16.88 1.77
CA ASP A 29 -12.97 -17.39 1.16
C ASP A 29 -13.66 -16.33 0.30
N PHE A 30 -13.58 -15.05 0.69
CA PHE A 30 -14.04 -13.94 -0.13
C PHE A 30 -13.21 -13.78 -1.40
N ALA A 31 -11.88 -13.93 -1.31
CA ALA A 31 -11.00 -13.94 -2.48
C ALA A 31 -11.40 -15.07 -3.47
N ASP A 32 -11.69 -16.27 -2.96
CA ASP A 32 -12.17 -17.39 -3.78
C ASP A 32 -13.55 -17.11 -4.41
N TRP A 33 -14.43 -16.42 -3.69
CA TRP A 33 -15.76 -16.05 -4.21
C TRP A 33 -15.68 -14.97 -5.29
N LEU A 34 -14.70 -14.06 -5.17
CA LEU A 34 -14.48 -12.94 -6.08
C LEU A 34 -13.78 -13.36 -7.38
N ASP A 35 -12.94 -14.40 -7.32
CA ASP A 35 -12.18 -14.89 -8.47
C ASP A 35 -13.10 -15.30 -9.63
N GLY A 36 -12.77 -14.80 -10.83
CA GLY A 36 -13.56 -15.00 -12.05
C GLY A 36 -14.85 -14.18 -12.15
N ARG A 37 -15.22 -13.37 -11.15
CA ARG A 37 -16.38 -12.46 -11.25
C ARG A 37 -16.05 -11.21 -12.08
N PRO A 38 -17.04 -10.59 -12.75
CA PRO A 38 -16.86 -9.35 -13.50
C PRO A 38 -16.31 -8.23 -12.64
N TRP A 39 -15.26 -7.55 -13.12
CA TRP A 39 -14.76 -6.30 -12.54
C TRP A 39 -15.90 -5.29 -12.34
N GLY A 40 -15.83 -4.49 -11.28
CA GLY A 40 -16.82 -3.46 -10.97
C GLY A 40 -18.11 -4.01 -10.34
N SER A 41 -18.39 -5.32 -10.38
CA SER A 41 -19.68 -5.87 -9.93
C SER A 41 -19.97 -5.75 -8.43
N VAL A 42 -18.93 -5.65 -7.61
CA VAL A 42 -19.00 -5.38 -6.15
C VAL A 42 -17.96 -4.34 -5.73
N GLY A 43 -17.68 -3.37 -6.61
CA GLY A 43 -16.66 -2.33 -6.47
C GLY A 43 -15.50 -2.46 -7.45
N CYS A 44 -14.77 -1.37 -7.68
CA CYS A 44 -13.57 -1.30 -8.50
C CYS A 44 -12.33 -1.42 -7.61
N TYR A 45 -11.76 -2.63 -7.48
CA TYR A 45 -10.53 -2.83 -6.71
C TYR A 45 -9.84 -4.15 -7.08
N ARG A 46 -8.55 -4.22 -6.80
CA ARG A 46 -7.78 -5.47 -6.84
C ARG A 46 -7.70 -6.05 -5.43
N LEU A 47 -7.89 -7.36 -5.30
CA LEU A 47 -7.71 -8.05 -4.02
C LEU A 47 -6.32 -8.68 -3.99
N GLN A 48 -5.40 -8.08 -3.24
CA GLN A 48 -4.03 -8.54 -3.09
C GLN A 48 -3.43 -8.04 -1.78
N GLY A 49 -2.58 -8.84 -1.16
CA GLY A 49 -1.83 -8.41 0.02
C GLY A 49 -0.85 -7.29 -0.37
N THR A 50 -1.00 -6.14 0.28
CA THR A 50 -0.17 -4.96 0.06
C THR A 50 0.46 -4.52 1.38
N LEU A 51 1.75 -4.18 1.36
CA LEU A 51 2.43 -3.65 2.54
C LEU A 51 2.09 -2.16 2.71
N SER A 52 2.13 -1.68 3.96
CA SER A 52 1.90 -0.26 4.25
C SER A 52 2.92 0.68 3.60
N ASP A 53 4.08 0.20 3.17
CA ASP A 53 5.06 0.90 2.34
C ASP A 53 4.46 1.48 1.04
N GLU A 54 3.45 0.80 0.51
CA GLU A 54 2.79 1.19 -0.74
C GLU A 54 1.61 2.14 -0.51
N ALA A 55 1.14 2.26 0.74
CA ALA A 55 0.03 3.11 1.10
C ALA A 55 0.33 4.59 0.84
N PRO A 56 -0.70 5.42 0.58
CA PRO A 56 -0.57 6.87 0.43
C PRO A 56 -0.32 7.58 1.79
N ILE A 57 0.65 7.08 2.56
CA ILE A 57 1.04 7.61 3.86
C ILE A 57 2.54 7.86 3.90
N VAL A 58 2.95 8.89 4.62
CA VAL A 58 4.35 9.27 4.77
C VAL A 58 5.07 8.20 5.59
N ASP A 59 6.02 7.54 4.93
CA ASP A 59 6.83 6.45 5.47
C ASP A 59 5.99 5.36 6.18
N GLY A 60 5.14 4.71 5.39
CA GLY A 60 4.32 3.60 5.86
C GLY A 60 5.11 2.36 6.27
N SER A 61 6.41 2.28 6.01
CA SER A 61 7.23 1.10 6.36
C SER A 61 7.25 0.81 7.86
N ALA A 62 7.24 1.85 8.69
CA ALA A 62 7.17 1.72 10.15
C ALA A 62 5.80 1.20 10.65
N LEU A 63 4.78 1.19 9.79
CA LEU A 63 3.41 0.80 10.12
C LEU A 63 3.07 -0.63 9.66
N ARG A 64 4.05 -1.42 9.20
CA ARG A 64 3.79 -2.80 8.73
C ARG A 64 3.18 -3.74 9.77
N ARG A 65 3.33 -3.44 11.07
CA ARG A 65 2.69 -4.21 12.15
C ARG A 65 1.28 -3.72 12.48
N ASP A 66 0.97 -2.49 12.08
CA ASP A 66 -0.28 -1.82 12.40
C ASP A 66 -1.35 -2.12 11.34
N PHE A 67 -0.97 -2.63 10.16
CA PHE A 67 -1.90 -2.85 9.06
C PHE A 67 -1.76 -4.23 8.42
N SER A 68 -2.89 -4.73 7.93
CA SER A 68 -2.98 -5.78 6.92
C SER A 68 -3.83 -5.29 5.75
N LEU A 69 -3.20 -4.71 4.73
CA LEU A 69 -3.88 -4.10 3.58
C LEU A 69 -4.12 -5.15 2.49
N PHE A 70 -5.35 -5.23 1.99
CA PHE A 70 -5.75 -6.32 1.09
C PHE A 70 -6.60 -5.89 -0.12
N LEU A 71 -7.09 -4.64 -0.19
CA LEU A 71 -7.67 -4.08 -1.41
C LEU A 71 -6.88 -2.87 -1.89
N TYR A 72 -6.64 -2.81 -3.20
CA TYR A 72 -6.03 -1.70 -3.90
C TYR A 72 -7.06 -1.06 -4.83
N LEU A 73 -7.39 0.21 -4.62
CA LEU A 73 -8.38 0.97 -5.39
C LEU A 73 -7.70 1.71 -6.57
N PRO A 74 -8.42 2.00 -7.68
CA PRO A 74 -7.88 2.65 -8.87
C PRO A 74 -7.20 4.01 -8.62
N ASP A 75 -7.73 4.77 -7.66
CA ASP A 75 -7.20 6.08 -7.24
C ASP A 75 -5.88 5.98 -6.45
N GLY A 76 -5.43 4.76 -6.11
CA GLY A 76 -4.25 4.50 -5.30
C GLY A 76 -4.53 4.39 -3.80
N SER A 77 -5.80 4.45 -3.40
CA SER A 77 -6.21 4.20 -2.02
C SER A 77 -6.09 2.72 -1.66
N LEU A 78 -5.84 2.44 -0.38
CA LEU A 78 -5.73 1.09 0.15
C LEU A 78 -6.76 0.84 1.25
N VAL A 79 -7.32 -0.36 1.28
CA VAL A 79 -8.25 -0.80 2.32
C VAL A 79 -7.72 -2.07 3.00
N GLY A 80 -7.87 -2.13 4.32
CA GLY A 80 -7.38 -3.26 5.09
C GLY A 80 -7.78 -3.28 6.54
N LEU A 81 -7.23 -4.23 7.30
CA LEU A 81 -7.36 -4.27 8.75
C LEU A 81 -6.36 -3.31 9.39
N TRP A 82 -6.83 -2.57 10.39
CA TRP A 82 -5.96 -1.86 11.33
C TRP A 82 -5.84 -2.66 12.63
N HIS A 83 -4.62 -2.81 13.14
CA HIS A 83 -4.28 -3.54 14.36
C HIS A 83 -3.89 -2.55 15.46
N PRO A 84 -4.87 -1.92 16.15
CA PRO A 84 -4.57 -1.05 17.27
C PRO A 84 -3.92 -1.84 18.41
N ASP A 85 -2.99 -1.19 19.11
CA ASP A 85 -2.26 -1.79 20.22
C ASP A 85 -3.21 -2.38 21.27
N GLY A 86 -2.94 -3.64 21.66
CA GLY A 86 -3.70 -4.34 22.68
C GLY A 86 -5.07 -4.87 22.24
N MET A 87 -5.45 -4.69 20.97
CA MET A 87 -6.69 -5.27 20.42
C MET A 87 -6.40 -6.64 19.77
N PRO A 88 -7.23 -7.66 20.02
CA PRO A 88 -7.13 -8.93 19.29
C PRO A 88 -7.36 -8.71 17.78
N SER A 89 -6.59 -9.40 16.92
CA SER A 89 -6.73 -9.27 15.46
C SER A 89 -8.14 -9.57 14.93
N ALA A 90 -8.93 -10.39 15.64
CA ALA A 90 -10.31 -10.68 15.29
C ALA A 90 -11.27 -9.50 15.49
N ALA A 91 -10.88 -8.50 16.29
CA ALA A 91 -11.63 -7.27 16.54
C ALA A 91 -11.08 -6.08 15.74
N SER A 92 -10.09 -6.30 14.87
CA SER A 92 -9.52 -5.25 14.04
C SER A 92 -10.58 -4.66 13.09
N PRO A 93 -10.77 -3.33 13.11
CA PRO A 93 -11.65 -2.68 12.16
C PRO A 93 -11.05 -2.70 10.75
N VAL A 94 -11.93 -2.64 9.74
CA VAL A 94 -11.53 -2.37 8.36
C VAL A 94 -11.48 -0.86 8.16
N VAL A 95 -10.34 -0.39 7.67
CA VAL A 95 -10.05 1.03 7.45
C VAL A 95 -9.64 1.29 6.01
N GLY A 96 -9.83 2.52 5.58
CA GLY A 96 -9.35 3.03 4.30
C GLY A 96 -8.25 4.08 4.51
N LEU A 97 -7.23 4.02 3.65
CA LEU A 97 -6.14 5.00 3.52
C LEU A 97 -6.22 5.62 2.11
N GLY A 98 -6.65 6.87 2.05
CA GLY A 98 -6.99 7.61 0.84
C GLY A 98 -5.79 8.23 0.15
N SER A 99 -5.79 8.26 -1.18
CA SER A 99 -4.73 8.84 -2.00
C SER A 99 -4.48 10.34 -1.73
N GLU A 100 -5.53 11.07 -1.32
CA GLU A 100 -5.46 12.48 -0.93
C GLU A 100 -5.15 12.71 0.56
N GLY A 101 -4.80 11.65 1.29
CA GLY A 101 -4.48 11.70 2.73
C GLY A 101 -5.68 11.48 3.65
N ASP A 102 -6.84 11.16 3.09
CA ASP A 102 -8.02 10.77 3.87
C ASP A 102 -7.77 9.46 4.62
N ALA A 103 -8.38 9.34 5.80
CA ALA A 103 -8.34 8.11 6.59
C ALA A 103 -9.69 7.91 7.26
N ALA A 104 -10.27 6.71 7.14
CA ALA A 104 -11.60 6.43 7.68
C ALA A 104 -11.72 4.99 8.18
N VAL A 105 -12.58 4.78 9.17
CA VAL A 105 -13.02 3.43 9.54
C VAL A 105 -14.22 3.04 8.67
N LEU A 106 -14.07 2.03 7.83
CA LEU A 106 -15.12 1.61 6.90
C LEU A 106 -16.11 0.65 7.58
N ALA A 107 -15.61 -0.22 8.46
CA ALA A 107 -16.42 -1.10 9.29
C ALA A 107 -15.67 -1.53 10.56
N GLY A 108 -16.43 -1.89 11.61
CA GLY A 108 -15.85 -2.41 12.86
C GLY A 108 -15.25 -3.80 12.76
N SER A 109 -15.47 -4.51 11.65
CA SER A 109 -14.95 -5.86 11.40
C SER A 109 -14.95 -6.20 9.90
N LEU A 110 -14.25 -7.27 9.52
CA LEU A 110 -14.28 -7.80 8.15
C LEU A 110 -15.70 -8.23 7.73
N ASP A 111 -16.44 -8.91 8.60
CA ASP A 111 -17.84 -9.27 8.36
C ASP A 111 -18.69 -8.04 8.05
N GLY A 112 -18.59 -7.00 8.90
CA GLY A 112 -19.33 -5.75 8.68
C GLY A 112 -18.95 -5.05 7.38
N PHE A 113 -17.67 -5.10 7.00
CA PHE A 113 -17.21 -4.55 5.74
C PHE A 113 -17.82 -5.26 4.53
N LEU A 114 -17.79 -6.60 4.50
CA LEU A 114 -18.37 -7.36 3.40
C LEU A 114 -19.89 -7.20 3.32
N VAL A 115 -20.58 -7.06 4.45
CA VAL A 115 -22.01 -6.74 4.49
C VAL A 115 -22.30 -5.36 3.90
N LYS A 116 -21.45 -4.36 4.17
CA LYS A 116 -21.59 -3.03 3.57
C LYS A 116 -21.37 -3.05 2.06
N LEU A 117 -20.38 -3.80 1.58
CA LEU A 117 -20.18 -4.05 0.15
C LEU A 117 -21.41 -4.70 -0.49
N SER A 118 -21.97 -5.74 0.13
CA SER A 118 -23.14 -6.44 -0.42
C SER A 118 -24.43 -5.63 -0.44
N ARG A 119 -24.43 -4.44 0.19
CA ARG A 119 -25.58 -3.52 0.26
C ARG A 119 -25.32 -2.20 -0.47
N ASN A 120 -24.21 -2.09 -1.19
CA ASN A 120 -23.79 -0.86 -1.87
C ASN A 120 -23.76 0.35 -0.92
N ALA A 121 -23.32 0.15 0.32
CA ALA A 121 -23.35 1.19 1.35
C ALA A 121 -22.33 2.33 1.12
N PHE A 122 -21.50 2.23 0.08
CA PHE A 122 -20.43 3.18 -0.22
C PHE A 122 -20.75 4.15 -1.38
N THR A 123 -21.89 4.02 -2.05
CA THR A 123 -22.24 4.79 -3.26
C THR A 123 -22.12 6.31 -3.08
N ASP A 124 -22.62 6.84 -1.96
CA ASP A 124 -22.60 8.29 -1.67
C ASP A 124 -21.46 8.68 -0.71
N SER A 125 -20.31 8.00 -0.78
CA SER A 125 -19.17 8.21 0.12
C SER A 125 -17.89 8.58 -0.61
N ALA A 126 -16.89 9.08 0.12
CA ALA A 126 -15.53 9.27 -0.39
C ALA A 126 -14.84 7.96 -0.81
N TRP A 127 -15.48 6.81 -0.57
CA TRP A 127 -15.03 5.47 -0.92
C TRP A 127 -15.93 4.86 -2.01
N SER A 128 -16.43 5.69 -2.93
CA SER A 128 -17.36 5.27 -4.00
C SER A 128 -16.81 4.17 -4.90
N ASP A 129 -15.48 4.03 -5.01
CA ASP A 129 -14.82 2.91 -5.71
C ASP A 129 -15.17 1.54 -5.08
N LEU A 130 -15.68 1.50 -3.84
CA LEU A 130 -16.19 0.28 -3.21
C LEU A 130 -17.66 -0.01 -3.56
N ALA A 131 -18.34 0.89 -4.27
CA ALA A 131 -19.67 0.66 -4.82
C ALA A 131 -19.57 0.09 -6.23
N PRO A 132 -20.54 -0.73 -6.68
CA PRO A 132 -20.55 -1.23 -8.03
C PRO A 132 -20.46 -0.10 -9.06
N SER A 133 -19.64 -0.28 -10.08
CA SER A 133 -19.54 0.68 -11.18
C SER A 133 -20.50 0.32 -12.30
N ASP A 134 -21.25 1.32 -12.76
CA ASP A 134 -22.06 1.24 -13.98
C ASP A 134 -21.21 1.69 -15.18
N GLU A 135 -19.98 1.16 -15.34
CA GLU A 135 -19.07 1.55 -16.44
C GLU A 135 -19.63 1.14 -17.83
N ASP A 136 -20.64 1.89 -18.27
CA ASP A 136 -21.16 2.15 -19.60
C ASP A 136 -20.90 3.64 -19.99
N GLU A 137 -20.07 4.39 -19.26
CA GLU A 137 -19.86 5.84 -19.48
C GLU A 137 -19.11 6.20 -20.79
N GLU A 138 -18.67 5.23 -21.61
CA GLU A 138 -18.14 5.51 -22.96
C GLU A 138 -19.15 5.32 -24.11
N CYS A 139 -20.41 4.97 -23.84
CA CYS A 139 -21.46 4.95 -24.88
C CYS A 139 -22.46 6.11 -24.65
N GLU A 140 -22.24 7.25 -25.34
CA GLU A 140 -23.20 8.36 -25.43
C GLU A 140 -24.49 8.02 -26.23
N ASP A 141 -24.88 6.75 -26.30
CA ASP A 141 -26.16 6.33 -26.85
C ASP A 141 -26.97 5.69 -25.70
N GLU A 142 -28.24 6.10 -25.57
CA GLU A 142 -29.16 5.79 -24.47
C GLU A 142 -28.96 4.38 -23.85
N PRO A 143 -29.02 4.22 -22.52
CA PRO A 143 -28.88 2.92 -21.88
C PRO A 143 -30.07 2.05 -22.27
N ASP A 144 -29.89 1.20 -23.28
CA ASP A 144 -30.81 0.12 -23.57
C ASP A 144 -30.91 -0.78 -22.34
N ALA A 145 -32.13 -1.15 -21.95
CA ALA A 145 -32.43 -1.98 -20.78
C ALA A 145 -31.74 -3.37 -20.75
N GLU A 146 -30.92 -3.70 -21.75
CA GLU A 146 -30.09 -4.90 -21.83
C GLU A 146 -28.71 -4.77 -21.17
N THR A 147 -28.14 -3.57 -20.95
CA THR A 147 -26.83 -3.45 -20.27
C THR A 147 -26.92 -3.64 -18.75
N ALA A 148 -28.05 -3.26 -18.14
CA ALA A 148 -28.36 -3.58 -16.74
C ALA A 148 -28.42 -5.10 -16.43
N ILE A 149 -28.46 -5.95 -17.47
CA ILE A 149 -28.51 -7.41 -17.34
C ILE A 149 -27.10 -8.02 -17.22
N ALA A 150 -26.03 -7.28 -17.55
CA ALA A 150 -24.71 -7.86 -17.79
C ALA A 150 -23.88 -8.10 -16.51
N HIS A 151 -24.12 -7.38 -15.40
CA HIS A 151 -23.42 -7.60 -14.13
C HIS A 151 -24.10 -8.59 -13.17
N GLY A 152 -25.36 -9.00 -13.45
CA GLY A 152 -26.17 -9.74 -12.49
C GLY A 152 -26.40 -8.96 -11.18
N ASP A 153 -27.18 -9.52 -10.26
CA ASP A 153 -27.29 -8.97 -8.90
C ASP A 153 -26.09 -9.44 -8.05
N ALA A 154 -24.87 -9.04 -8.45
CA ALA A 154 -23.65 -9.46 -7.75
C ALA A 154 -23.60 -9.02 -6.27
N PRO A 155 -24.10 -7.82 -5.89
CA PRO A 155 -24.30 -7.48 -4.48
C PRO A 155 -25.28 -8.43 -3.77
N GLY A 156 -26.40 -8.80 -4.41
CA GLY A 156 -27.34 -9.79 -3.90
C GLY A 156 -26.74 -11.20 -3.78
N ASP A 157 -25.93 -11.63 -4.74
CA ASP A 157 -25.16 -12.89 -4.68
C ASP A 157 -24.19 -12.88 -3.49
N LEU A 158 -23.50 -11.75 -3.26
CA LEU A 158 -22.61 -11.59 -2.12
C LEU A 158 -23.40 -11.66 -0.80
N ALA A 159 -24.54 -10.98 -0.73
CA ALA A 159 -25.41 -11.01 0.44
C ALA A 159 -25.92 -12.44 0.71
N ALA A 160 -26.29 -13.19 -0.32
CA ALA A 160 -26.72 -14.58 -0.20
C ALA A 160 -25.58 -15.49 0.28
N TRP A 161 -24.37 -15.32 -0.28
CA TRP A 161 -23.17 -16.04 0.15
C TRP A 161 -22.81 -15.74 1.61
N LEU A 162 -22.88 -14.48 2.04
CA LEU A 162 -22.69 -14.08 3.44
C LEU A 162 -23.78 -14.66 4.35
N SER A 163 -25.04 -14.59 3.94
CA SER A 163 -26.18 -15.08 4.72
C SER A 163 -26.05 -16.58 5.08
N GLN A 164 -25.52 -17.40 4.16
CA GLN A 164 -25.25 -18.81 4.42
C GLN A 164 -24.17 -19.05 5.48
N ARG A 165 -23.26 -18.10 5.68
CA ARG A 165 -22.11 -18.21 6.57
C ARG A 165 -22.36 -17.64 7.96
N ILE A 166 -22.92 -16.43 8.02
CA ILE A 166 -23.10 -15.68 9.29
C ILE A 166 -24.56 -15.59 9.73
N GLY A 167 -25.50 -16.03 8.87
CA GLY A 167 -26.94 -15.97 9.12
C GLY A 167 -27.57 -14.61 8.81
N PRO A 168 -28.86 -14.57 8.44
CA PRO A 168 -29.54 -13.33 8.04
C PRO A 168 -29.69 -12.32 9.17
N GLU A 169 -29.85 -12.78 10.42
CA GLU A 169 -29.98 -11.90 11.59
C GLU A 169 -28.69 -11.10 11.84
N ARG A 170 -27.53 -11.78 11.77
CA ARG A 170 -26.21 -11.15 11.94
C ARG A 170 -25.92 -10.19 10.78
N LEU A 171 -26.27 -10.57 9.56
CA LEU A 171 -26.11 -9.74 8.36
C LEU A 171 -26.87 -8.41 8.52
N ASN A 172 -28.11 -8.43 8.99
CA ASN A 172 -28.87 -7.20 9.25
C ASN A 172 -28.23 -6.35 10.35
N ALA A 173 -27.82 -6.96 11.47
CA ALA A 173 -27.23 -6.23 12.58
C ALA A 173 -25.91 -5.52 12.19
N LEU A 174 -25.09 -6.14 11.35
CA LEU A 174 -23.81 -5.58 10.90
C LEU A 174 -23.97 -4.45 9.88
N ALA A 175 -25.06 -4.46 9.11
CA ALA A 175 -25.30 -3.42 8.11
C ALA A 175 -25.62 -2.06 8.73
N ASP A 176 -26.27 -2.07 9.89
CA ASP A 176 -26.65 -0.86 10.63
C ASP A 176 -25.53 -0.42 11.61
N GLU A 177 -24.38 -1.10 11.61
CA GLU A 177 -23.26 -0.80 12.50
C GLU A 177 -22.48 0.44 12.00
N GLU A 178 -22.54 1.50 12.80
CA GLU A 178 -21.70 2.68 12.63
C GLU A 178 -20.35 2.49 13.34
N PRO A 179 -19.23 2.47 12.60
CA PRO A 179 -17.92 2.32 13.22
C PRO A 179 -17.51 3.60 13.95
N ASP A 180 -16.74 3.45 15.02
CA ASP A 180 -16.14 4.57 15.74
C ASP A 180 -15.08 5.28 14.87
N GLN A 181 -15.39 6.51 14.45
CA GLN A 181 -14.50 7.37 13.64
C GLN A 181 -13.56 8.24 14.48
N SER A 182 -13.61 8.18 15.81
CA SER A 182 -12.93 9.18 16.65
C SER A 182 -11.42 8.98 16.77
N VAL A 183 -10.94 7.74 16.65
CA VAL A 183 -9.55 7.39 16.97
C VAL A 183 -8.68 7.29 15.72
N PHE A 184 -9.11 6.54 14.71
CA PHE A 184 -8.25 6.19 13.58
C PHE A 184 -7.88 7.38 12.68
N PRO A 185 -8.83 8.21 12.19
CA PRO A 185 -8.50 9.36 11.36
C PRO A 185 -7.56 10.34 12.07
N ALA A 186 -7.83 10.65 13.34
CA ALA A 186 -6.99 11.53 14.15
C ALA A 186 -5.57 10.96 14.37
N ARG A 187 -5.44 9.63 14.57
CA ARG A 187 -4.13 8.97 14.64
C ARG A 187 -3.37 9.12 13.33
N MET A 188 -4.02 8.90 12.19
CA MET A 188 -3.38 8.98 10.89
C MET A 188 -2.95 10.41 10.55
N GLU A 189 -3.81 11.40 10.81
CA GLU A 189 -3.45 12.81 10.66
C GLU A 189 -2.23 13.17 11.53
N ALA A 190 -2.23 12.76 12.80
CA ALA A 190 -1.11 12.99 13.70
C ALA A 190 0.18 12.29 13.24
N TRP A 191 0.08 11.04 12.75
CA TRP A 191 1.21 10.30 12.18
C TRP A 191 1.83 11.04 11.01
N MET A 192 1.00 11.45 10.03
CA MET A 192 1.44 12.15 8.82
C MET A 192 2.23 13.41 9.17
N HIS A 193 1.64 14.28 10.00
CA HIS A 193 2.29 15.52 10.43
C HIS A 193 3.59 15.29 11.20
N GLN A 194 3.61 14.32 12.13
CA GLN A 194 4.81 14.02 12.91
C GLN A 194 5.91 13.43 12.03
N ARG A 195 5.56 12.58 11.07
CA ARG A 195 6.54 11.90 10.22
C ARG A 195 7.13 12.84 9.17
N GLU A 196 6.32 13.73 8.60
CA GLU A 196 6.83 14.83 7.76
C GLU A 196 7.78 15.73 8.53
N ALA A 197 7.40 16.17 9.74
CA ALA A 197 8.24 17.01 10.58
C ALA A 197 9.55 16.30 10.96
N TYR A 198 9.49 15.01 11.27
CA TYR A 198 10.67 14.18 11.54
C TYR A 198 11.62 14.17 10.35
N TRP A 199 11.13 13.88 9.14
CA TRP A 199 11.99 13.80 7.95
C TRP A 199 12.55 15.15 7.52
N ALA A 200 11.74 16.22 7.58
CA ALA A 200 12.19 17.57 7.30
C ALA A 200 13.34 18.03 8.24
N GLN A 201 13.37 17.51 9.47
CA GLN A 201 14.38 17.85 10.47
C GLN A 201 15.53 16.82 10.55
N HIS A 202 15.44 15.70 9.83
CA HIS A 202 16.40 14.62 9.93
C HIS A 202 17.80 15.07 9.49
N PRO A 203 18.85 14.95 10.34
CA PRO A 203 20.15 15.57 10.09
C PRO A 203 20.81 15.08 8.80
N ILE A 204 20.73 13.77 8.53
CA ILE A 204 21.29 13.19 7.29
C ILE A 204 20.58 13.74 6.05
N LEU A 205 19.25 13.89 6.08
CA LEU A 205 18.50 14.37 4.92
C LEU A 205 18.76 15.86 4.69
N ARG A 206 18.93 16.66 5.75
CA ARG A 206 19.33 18.06 5.62
C ARG A 206 20.71 18.21 4.98
N GLU A 207 21.65 17.35 5.34
CA GLU A 207 22.99 17.34 4.74
C GLU A 207 22.93 16.93 3.25
N ILE A 208 22.15 15.89 2.92
CA ILE A 208 21.89 15.52 1.52
C ILE A 208 21.26 16.69 0.76
N GLY A 209 20.26 17.37 1.32
CA GLY A 209 19.63 18.55 0.71
C GLY A 209 20.61 19.68 0.44
N GLN A 210 21.57 19.93 1.34
CA GLN A 210 22.64 20.92 1.15
C GLN A 210 23.60 20.54 0.01
N ILE A 211 24.01 19.27 -0.05
CA ILE A 211 24.86 18.75 -1.14
C ILE A 211 24.13 18.89 -2.49
N LEU A 212 22.83 18.62 -2.51
CA LEU A 212 21.98 18.69 -3.71
C LEU A 212 21.45 20.09 -4.01
N ALA A 213 21.95 21.17 -3.39
CA ALA A 213 21.43 22.53 -3.59
C ALA A 213 21.45 22.99 -5.07
N ALA A 214 22.38 22.48 -5.89
CA ALA A 214 22.40 22.75 -7.34
C ALA A 214 21.20 22.16 -8.10
N HIS A 215 20.41 21.30 -7.45
CA HIS A 215 19.24 20.62 -7.97
C HIS A 215 17.91 21.15 -7.43
N LEU A 216 17.92 22.23 -6.63
CA LEU A 216 16.68 22.87 -6.21
C LEU A 216 15.79 23.17 -7.42
N PRO A 217 14.47 22.90 -7.32
CA PRO A 217 13.54 23.16 -8.40
C PRO A 217 13.57 24.64 -8.77
N ARG A 218 13.50 24.93 -10.08
CA ARG A 218 13.57 26.30 -10.62
C ARG A 218 12.21 26.94 -10.88
N GLY A 219 11.15 26.15 -10.78
CA GLY A 219 9.79 26.65 -10.97
C GLY A 219 9.36 27.54 -9.81
N LYS A 220 8.17 28.11 -9.94
CA LYS A 220 7.62 29.10 -8.99
C LYS A 220 6.55 28.50 -8.10
N ASP A 221 6.10 27.29 -8.39
CA ASP A 221 4.97 26.70 -7.74
C ASP A 221 5.39 26.01 -6.44
N PRO A 222 4.59 26.10 -5.38
CA PRO A 222 4.90 25.46 -4.09
C PRO A 222 5.08 23.94 -4.18
N TRP A 223 4.54 23.30 -5.22
CA TRP A 223 4.63 21.86 -5.48
C TRP A 223 5.76 21.46 -6.43
N ASP A 224 6.60 22.41 -6.88
CA ASP A 224 7.76 22.07 -7.71
C ASP A 224 8.76 21.23 -6.92
N ARG A 225 9.16 20.08 -7.49
CA ARG A 225 10.09 19.13 -6.84
C ARG A 225 11.09 18.58 -7.86
N THR A 226 12.33 18.39 -7.43
CA THR A 226 13.30 17.57 -8.19
C THR A 226 13.32 16.17 -7.58
N ARG A 227 13.00 15.15 -8.38
CA ARG A 227 12.94 13.75 -7.90
C ARG A 227 14.28 13.05 -8.10
N PHE A 228 14.61 12.20 -7.14
CA PHE A 228 15.80 11.36 -7.12
C PHE A 228 15.43 9.93 -6.77
N ARG A 229 16.29 9.01 -7.19
CA ARG A 229 16.30 7.60 -6.80
C ARG A 229 17.73 7.24 -6.39
N ALA A 230 17.88 6.47 -5.33
CA ALA A 230 19.13 5.81 -5.02
C ALA A 230 18.88 4.34 -4.66
N ALA A 231 19.66 3.44 -5.24
CA ALA A 231 19.63 2.01 -4.96
C ALA A 231 20.93 1.60 -4.26
N ILE A 232 20.81 0.80 -3.19
CA ILE A 232 21.92 0.27 -2.40
C ILE A 232 21.69 -1.21 -2.15
N VAL A 233 22.62 -2.05 -2.61
CA VAL A 233 22.56 -3.50 -2.39
C VAL A 233 23.96 -4.00 -2.13
N GLY A 234 24.18 -4.53 -0.92
CA GLY A 234 25.50 -4.91 -0.44
C GLY A 234 26.52 -3.78 -0.66
N THR A 235 27.51 -4.03 -1.51
CA THR A 235 28.55 -3.07 -1.86
C THR A 235 28.18 -2.14 -3.03
N LEU A 236 27.12 -2.44 -3.77
CA LEU A 236 26.70 -1.69 -4.94
C LEU A 236 25.91 -0.43 -4.56
N TYR A 237 26.04 0.60 -5.39
CA TYR A 237 25.37 1.88 -5.25
C TYR A 237 25.11 2.49 -6.62
N GLU A 238 23.90 3.03 -6.82
CA GLU A 238 23.57 3.87 -7.95
C GLU A 238 22.60 4.97 -7.49
N ALA A 239 22.82 6.21 -7.93
CA ALA A 239 21.84 7.28 -7.75
C ALA A 239 21.58 8.04 -9.05
N GLN A 240 20.33 8.42 -9.23
CA GLN A 240 19.80 9.04 -10.42
C GLN A 240 18.90 10.22 -10.06
N VAL A 241 18.89 11.23 -10.92
CA VAL A 241 17.97 12.37 -10.87
C VAL A 241 16.99 12.29 -12.04
N TYR A 242 15.73 12.64 -11.81
CA TYR A 242 14.67 12.68 -12.82
C TYR A 242 14.39 14.12 -13.25
N ARG A 243 15.15 14.61 -14.24
CA ARG A 243 14.88 15.93 -14.89
C ARG A 243 14.25 15.78 -16.27
N ALA A 244 14.77 14.83 -17.04
CA ALA A 244 14.31 14.48 -18.38
C ALA A 244 14.53 12.97 -18.57
N GLY A 245 13.94 12.18 -17.67
CA GLY A 245 14.27 10.77 -17.47
C GLY A 245 15.42 10.56 -16.46
N ARG A 246 15.83 9.30 -16.30
CA ARG A 246 16.88 8.87 -15.36
C ARG A 246 18.26 9.32 -15.82
N GLN A 247 18.96 10.10 -14.99
CA GLN A 247 20.27 10.65 -15.31
C GLN A 247 21.22 10.53 -14.10
N SER A 248 22.49 10.22 -14.34
CA SER A 248 23.54 10.35 -13.31
C SER A 248 23.79 11.83 -12.97
N PHE A 249 24.25 12.11 -11.75
CA PHE A 249 24.63 13.46 -11.34
C PHE A 249 25.94 13.47 -10.54
N PRO A 250 26.75 14.55 -10.61
CA PRO A 250 28.09 14.60 -10.03
C PRO A 250 28.16 14.38 -8.51
N GLU A 251 27.13 14.78 -7.78
CA GLU A 251 27.06 14.74 -6.32
C GLU A 251 26.73 13.35 -5.77
N ALA A 252 26.39 12.37 -6.63
CA ALA A 252 26.02 11.01 -6.21
C ALA A 252 27.07 10.36 -5.27
N PRO A 253 28.39 10.41 -5.54
CA PRO A 253 29.38 9.84 -4.63
C PRO A 253 29.45 10.54 -3.26
N ALA A 254 29.07 11.82 -3.18
CA ALA A 254 29.09 12.58 -1.93
C ALA A 254 27.91 12.21 -1.01
N ILE A 255 26.76 11.85 -1.59
CA ILE A 255 25.57 11.45 -0.81
C ILE A 255 25.55 9.95 -0.46
N GLU A 256 26.31 9.11 -1.18
CA GLU A 256 26.39 7.67 -0.89
C GLU A 256 26.65 7.33 0.59
N PRO A 257 27.71 7.84 1.25
CA PRO A 257 27.98 7.51 2.65
C PRO A 257 26.85 7.94 3.60
N LEU A 258 26.18 9.06 3.28
CA LEU A 258 25.04 9.56 4.05
C LEU A 258 23.83 8.62 3.91
N LEU A 259 23.53 8.17 2.70
CA LEU A 259 22.45 7.21 2.45
C LEU A 259 22.73 5.86 3.11
N ARG A 260 23.97 5.37 3.11
CA ARG A 260 24.34 4.16 3.84
C ARG A 260 24.17 4.35 5.36
N ALA A 261 24.55 5.50 5.90
CA ALA A 261 24.34 5.81 7.31
C ALA A 261 22.84 5.89 7.67
N LEU A 262 22.00 6.48 6.80
CA LEU A 262 20.55 6.49 6.96
C LEU A 262 19.97 5.08 6.98
N ARG A 263 20.43 4.23 6.05
CA ARG A 263 20.06 2.80 5.96
C ARG A 263 20.36 2.05 7.25
N GLU A 264 21.52 2.30 7.86
CA GLU A 264 21.88 1.72 9.16
C GLU A 264 21.06 2.28 10.32
N ALA A 265 20.80 3.59 10.34
CA ALA A 265 20.02 4.23 11.38
C ALA A 265 18.59 3.66 11.42
N GLN A 266 17.94 3.54 10.26
CA GLN A 266 16.60 2.96 10.18
C GLN A 266 16.55 1.49 10.58
N ARG A 267 17.55 0.69 10.18
CA ARG A 267 17.68 -0.69 10.65
C ARG A 267 17.85 -0.76 12.17
N ALA A 268 18.58 0.18 12.77
CA ALA A 268 18.75 0.21 14.22
C ALA A 268 17.44 0.56 14.94
N ASP A 269 16.62 1.43 14.35
CA ASP A 269 15.33 1.86 14.90
C ASP A 269 14.24 0.78 14.77
N ASP A 270 14.12 0.12 13.61
CA ASP A 270 13.25 -1.06 13.42
C ASP A 270 14.02 -2.22 12.74
N PRO A 271 14.65 -3.10 13.54
CA PRO A 271 15.45 -4.21 13.02
C PRO A 271 14.69 -5.16 12.10
N ASP A 272 13.37 -5.33 12.28
CA ASP A 272 12.59 -6.30 11.51
C ASP A 272 12.32 -5.85 10.07
N LEU A 273 12.47 -4.55 9.74
CA LEU A 273 12.42 -4.10 8.35
C LEU A 273 13.66 -4.53 7.57
N GLY A 274 14.77 -4.80 8.28
CA GLY A 274 16.08 -4.98 7.68
C GLY A 274 16.54 -3.72 6.95
N LEU A 275 17.25 -3.88 5.83
CA LEU A 275 17.75 -2.77 5.03
C LEU A 275 16.88 -2.56 3.78
N TRP A 276 16.43 -1.33 3.52
CA TRP A 276 15.77 -0.99 2.25
C TRP A 276 16.74 -1.18 1.07
N PHE A 277 16.22 -1.44 -0.13
CA PHE A 277 17.03 -1.63 -1.34
C PHE A 277 17.11 -0.36 -2.18
N GLU A 278 16.05 0.43 -2.13
CA GLU A 278 15.92 1.66 -2.89
C GLU A 278 15.27 2.75 -2.03
N VAL A 279 15.63 3.99 -2.30
CA VAL A 279 14.96 5.16 -1.77
C VAL A 279 14.66 6.11 -2.92
N GLU A 280 13.39 6.46 -3.05
CA GLU A 280 12.94 7.57 -3.88
C GLU A 280 12.71 8.78 -2.99
N PHE A 281 13.12 9.95 -3.44
CA PHE A 281 12.90 11.16 -2.66
C PHE A 281 12.78 12.40 -3.53
N ALA A 282 12.01 13.36 -3.04
CA ALA A 282 11.77 14.64 -3.69
C ALA A 282 12.45 15.75 -2.91
N LEU A 283 13.28 16.55 -3.60
CA LEU A 283 13.87 17.78 -3.07
C LEU A 283 12.96 18.96 -3.43
N ASP A 284 12.49 19.68 -2.41
CA ASP A 284 11.73 20.91 -2.60
C ASP A 284 12.62 22.15 -2.71
N ARG A 285 11.99 23.32 -2.87
CA ARG A 285 12.69 24.61 -3.02
C ARG A 285 13.36 25.08 -1.73
N GLU A 286 12.89 24.62 -0.57
CA GLU A 286 13.50 24.86 0.75
C GLU A 286 14.69 23.92 1.02
N GLY A 287 14.91 22.92 0.16
CA GLY A 287 15.93 21.90 0.32
C GLY A 287 15.52 20.78 1.29
N CYS A 288 14.24 20.69 1.63
CA CYS A 288 13.68 19.61 2.43
C CYS A 288 13.44 18.38 1.55
N ILE A 289 13.54 17.22 2.19
CA ILE A 289 13.42 15.91 1.54
C ILE A 289 12.38 15.09 2.28
N LEU A 290 11.42 14.54 1.53
CA LEU A 290 10.54 13.47 1.98
C LEU A 290 10.94 12.17 1.27
N PRO A 291 11.48 11.18 1.99
CA PRO A 291 11.89 9.91 1.41
C PRO A 291 10.74 8.89 1.39
N ARG A 292 10.78 8.02 0.37
CA ARG A 292 10.00 6.78 0.27
C ARG A 292 10.98 5.63 0.09
N PHE A 293 10.99 4.72 1.05
CA PHE A 293 11.90 3.58 1.07
C PHE A 293 11.22 2.36 0.49
N ASP A 294 11.91 1.65 -0.40
CA ASP A 294 11.48 0.38 -0.95
C ASP A 294 12.34 -0.75 -0.40
N TYR A 295 11.70 -1.63 0.37
CA TYR A 295 12.30 -2.81 0.97
C TYR A 295 11.96 -4.10 0.19
N HIS A 296 11.13 -4.02 -0.85
CA HIS A 296 10.52 -5.17 -1.50
C HIS A 296 10.91 -5.31 -2.97
N GLY A 297 11.01 -4.22 -3.73
CA GLY A 297 11.39 -4.24 -5.13
C GLY A 297 12.79 -4.83 -5.36
N HIS A 298 12.97 -5.51 -6.49
CA HIS A 298 14.30 -5.93 -6.96
C HIS A 298 14.98 -4.72 -7.61
N PRO A 299 15.93 -4.06 -6.93
CA PRO A 299 16.51 -2.83 -7.46
C PRO A 299 17.33 -3.11 -8.73
N ALA A 300 17.33 -2.14 -9.64
CA ALA A 300 18.24 -2.13 -10.77
C ALA A 300 19.50 -1.32 -10.45
N ILE A 301 20.66 -1.82 -10.90
CA ILE A 301 21.96 -1.13 -10.89
C ILE A 301 22.51 -1.16 -12.31
N GLY A 302 22.82 -0.01 -12.91
CA GLY A 302 23.29 0.05 -14.30
C GLY A 302 22.23 -0.41 -15.32
N GLY A 303 20.95 -0.29 -14.98
CA GLY A 303 19.83 -0.66 -15.85
C GLY A 303 19.50 -2.16 -15.88
N VAL A 304 20.17 -2.99 -15.07
CA VAL A 304 19.88 -4.42 -14.94
C VAL A 304 19.54 -4.76 -13.47
N PRO A 305 18.73 -5.81 -13.20
CA PRO A 305 18.47 -6.24 -11.84
C PRO A 305 19.76 -6.53 -11.08
N ALA A 306 19.85 -6.05 -9.83
CA ALA A 306 21.04 -6.20 -9.01
C ALA A 306 21.35 -7.69 -8.74
N PRO A 307 22.63 -8.08 -8.62
CA PRO A 307 22.99 -9.44 -8.27
C PRO A 307 22.35 -9.89 -6.95
N ILE A 308 21.63 -11.02 -6.97
CA ILE A 308 20.90 -11.56 -5.81
C ILE A 308 21.84 -11.79 -4.61
N GLU A 309 23.10 -12.15 -4.85
CA GLU A 309 24.07 -12.41 -3.78
C GLU A 309 24.40 -11.18 -2.92
N GLU A 310 24.38 -9.98 -3.51
CA GLU A 310 24.56 -8.73 -2.75
C GLU A 310 23.35 -8.51 -1.82
N ALA A 311 22.14 -8.76 -2.32
CA ALA A 311 20.92 -8.60 -1.54
C ALA A 311 20.79 -9.67 -0.45
N ARG A 312 21.26 -10.90 -0.72
CA ARG A 312 21.39 -11.97 0.30
C ARG A 312 22.43 -11.62 1.36
N ALA A 313 23.51 -10.94 1.01
CA ALA A 313 24.48 -10.46 2.00
C ALA A 313 23.85 -9.41 2.93
N ASP A 314 23.04 -8.50 2.39
CA ASP A 314 22.25 -7.57 3.19
C ASP A 314 21.26 -8.30 4.10
N LEU A 315 20.51 -9.29 3.59
CA LEU A 315 19.56 -10.07 4.38
C LEU A 315 20.25 -10.85 5.52
N ARG A 316 21.43 -11.44 5.29
CA ARG A 316 22.21 -12.11 6.34
C ARG A 316 22.67 -11.15 7.44
N ARG A 317 23.00 -9.92 7.07
CA ARG A 317 23.48 -8.87 7.99
C ARG A 317 22.35 -8.20 8.76
N ALA A 318 21.20 -8.08 8.12
CA ALA A 318 20.00 -7.42 8.61
C ALA A 318 18.78 -8.30 8.31
N PRO A 319 18.61 -9.38 9.10
CA PRO A 319 17.51 -10.32 8.90
C PRO A 319 16.18 -9.62 9.12
N ARG A 320 15.17 -10.09 8.39
CA ARG A 320 13.76 -9.68 8.56
C ARG A 320 12.89 -10.93 8.69
N PRO A 321 11.65 -10.81 9.19
CA PRO A 321 10.70 -11.93 9.21
C PRO A 321 10.58 -12.56 7.82
N ALA A 322 10.57 -13.91 7.77
CA ALA A 322 10.56 -14.66 6.51
C ALA A 322 9.41 -14.24 5.58
N ARG A 323 8.26 -13.90 6.17
CA ARG A 323 7.07 -13.41 5.47
C ARG A 323 7.28 -12.07 4.75
N TRP A 324 8.22 -11.24 5.20
CA TRP A 324 8.56 -9.96 4.60
C TRP A 324 9.85 -10.02 3.75
N VAL A 325 10.40 -11.22 3.56
CA VAL A 325 11.44 -11.44 2.56
C VAL A 325 10.76 -11.49 1.20
N PRO A 326 11.15 -10.62 0.24
CA PRO A 326 10.58 -10.64 -1.10
C PRO A 326 10.82 -11.98 -1.81
N ASP A 327 9.89 -12.40 -2.67
CA ASP A 327 9.96 -13.69 -3.35
C ASP A 327 11.25 -13.87 -4.17
N TRP A 328 11.73 -12.80 -4.81
CA TRP A 328 12.97 -12.82 -5.59
C TRP A 328 14.23 -13.00 -4.73
N LEU A 329 14.13 -12.76 -3.42
CA LEU A 329 15.19 -12.98 -2.43
C LEU A 329 15.09 -14.30 -1.70
N GLY A 330 13.91 -14.92 -1.71
CA GLY A 330 13.69 -16.23 -1.15
C GLY A 330 14.68 -17.24 -1.72
N ASP A 331 14.99 -18.27 -0.94
CA ASP A 331 15.64 -19.44 -1.53
C ASP A 331 14.73 -19.96 -2.65
N PRO A 332 15.26 -20.32 -3.83
CA PRO A 332 14.47 -21.07 -4.78
C PRO A 332 14.00 -22.29 -4.02
N VAL A 333 12.68 -22.39 -3.79
CA VAL A 333 12.06 -23.56 -3.20
C VAL A 333 12.72 -24.76 -3.87
N GLN A 334 13.39 -25.59 -3.07
CA GLN A 334 13.78 -26.91 -3.55
C GLN A 334 12.47 -27.59 -3.94
N ALA A 335 12.16 -27.55 -5.23
CA ALA A 335 11.13 -28.37 -5.83
C ALA A 335 11.57 -29.82 -5.60
N GLY A 336 11.01 -30.42 -4.55
CA GLY A 336 11.17 -31.80 -4.14
C GLY A 336 9.84 -32.31 -3.64
#